data_AF-A0A245ZL97-F1
#
_entry.id   AF-A0A245ZL97-F1
#
_cell.length_a   1.000
_cell.length_b   1.000
_cell.length_c   1.000
_cell.angle_alpha   90.00
_cell.angle_beta   90.00
_cell.angle_gamma   90.00
#
_symmetry.space_group_name_H-M   'P 1'
#
loop_
_entity.id
_entity.type
_entity.pdbx_description
1 polymer ?
#
loop_
_entity_poly.entity_id
_entity_poly.type
_entity_poly.pdbx_seq_one_letter_code
_entity_poly.pdbx_strand_id
1 'polypeptide(L)' 'MIETRLAGGMSMLLVPVAAILVAGIRLTFLDTGALLRRQGAGRHACCAPLQRGEEMGWFEHGSTILVFLPPMQHWPN' A
#
# COMPACT_ATOMS: atom_id res chain seq x y z
N MET A 1 -1.50 3.03 5.80
CA MET A 1 -0.83 1.73 5.55
C MET A 1 -1.78 0.82 4.80
N ILE A 2 -1.25 -0.13 4.02
CA ILE A 2 -2.02 -1.10 3.25
C ILE A 2 -1.51 -2.48 3.63
N GLU A 3 -2.37 -3.27 4.28
CA GLU A 3 -2.11 -4.68 4.56
C GLU A 3 -2.50 -5.52 3.35
N THR A 4 -1.61 -6.40 2.93
CA THR A 4 -1.84 -7.28 1.78
C THR A 4 -1.24 -8.66 2.02
N ARG A 5 -1.53 -9.58 1.11
CA ARG A 5 -0.95 -10.92 1.08
C ARG A 5 -0.40 -11.20 -0.30
N LEU A 6 0.83 -11.70 -0.35
CA LEU A 6 1.43 -12.23 -1.57
C LEU A 6 0.78 -13.58 -1.92
N ALA A 7 1.03 -14.04 -3.15
CA ALA A 7 0.75 -15.42 -3.54
C ALA A 7 1.37 -16.39 -2.51
N GLY A 8 0.61 -17.40 -2.10
CA GLY A 8 1.02 -18.31 -1.02
C GLY A 8 0.64 -17.84 0.40
N GLY A 9 -0.04 -16.70 0.55
CA GLY A 9 -0.63 -16.25 1.81
C GLY A 9 0.32 -15.48 2.73
N MET A 10 1.55 -15.19 2.28
CA MET A 10 2.52 -14.41 3.03
C MET A 10 2.04 -12.97 3.22
N SER A 11 1.88 -12.54 4.47
CA SER A 11 1.49 -11.16 4.78
C SER A 11 2.58 -10.16 4.38
N MET A 12 2.17 -9.00 3.90
CA MET A 12 3.05 -7.87 3.58
C MET A 12 2.35 -6.57 3.99
N LEU A 13 3.13 -5.61 4.49
CA LEU A 13 2.64 -4.27 4.80
C LEU A 13 3.31 -3.25 3.88
N LEU A 14 2.50 -2.47 3.18
CA LEU A 14 2.94 -1.31 2.41
C LEU A 14 2.64 -0.05 3.22
N VAL A 15 3.65 0.77 3.45
CA VAL A 15 3.49 2.07 4.11
C VAL A 15 3.83 3.18 3.12
N PRO A 16 2.81 3.80 2.51
CA PRO A 16 2.99 5.00 1.69
C PRO A 16 3.48 6.15 2.58
N VAL A 17 4.67 6.68 2.30
CA VAL A 17 5.24 7.85 2.97
C VAL A 17 5.30 8.99 1.96
N ALA A 18 4.42 9.97 2.15
CA ALA A 18 4.39 11.19 1.37
C ALA A 18 5.54 12.13 1.79
N ALA A 19 6.20 12.76 0.81
CA ALA A 19 7.10 13.88 1.06
C ALA A 19 6.30 15.14 1.45
N ILE A 20 7.00 16.19 1.88
CA ILE A 20 6.36 17.50 2.13
C ILE A 20 5.67 18.00 0.84
N LEU A 21 4.48 18.59 0.99
CA LEU A 21 3.65 19.14 -0.11
C LEU A 21 3.00 18.12 -1.05
N VAL A 22 3.07 16.81 -0.78
CA VAL A 22 2.40 15.80 -1.61
C VAL A 22 0.88 15.85 -1.41
N ALA A 23 0.14 15.89 -2.51
CA ALA A 23 -1.34 15.90 -2.51
C ALA A 23 -1.98 14.53 -2.15
N GLY A 24 -1.23 13.43 -2.26
CA GLY A 24 -1.57 12.13 -1.71
C GLY A 24 -1.14 10.94 -2.60
N ILE A 25 -1.65 9.76 -2.24
CA ILE A 25 -1.60 8.53 -3.05
C ILE A 25 -2.98 8.30 -3.70
N ARG A 26 -3.00 7.97 -4.98
CA ARG A 26 -4.17 7.51 -5.73
C ARG A 26 -4.03 6.02 -5.97
N LEU A 27 -5.07 5.25 -5.64
CA LEU A 27 -5.13 3.82 -5.92
C LEU A 27 -6.14 3.57 -7.04
N THR A 28 -5.80 2.70 -7.98
CA THR A 28 -6.66 2.40 -9.14
C THR A 28 -7.94 1.68 -8.74
N PHE A 29 -7.95 1.05 -7.57
CA PHE A 29 -9.06 0.25 -7.03
C PHE A 29 -9.76 0.88 -5.81
N LEU A 30 -9.35 2.09 -5.39
CA LEU A 30 -9.93 2.74 -4.21
C LEU A 30 -9.83 4.26 -4.31
N ASP A 31 -10.95 4.96 -4.10
CA ASP A 31 -10.93 6.41 -3.93
C ASP A 31 -10.41 6.77 -2.52
N THR A 32 -9.08 6.80 -2.39
CA THR A 32 -8.36 7.17 -1.16
C THR A 32 -8.73 8.56 -0.66
N GLY A 33 -8.98 9.52 -1.55
CA GLY A 33 -9.35 10.87 -1.17
C GLY A 33 -10.73 10.95 -0.52
N ALA A 34 -11.73 10.31 -1.14
CA ALA A 34 -13.07 10.25 -0.57
C ALA A 34 -13.13 9.38 0.70
N LEU A 35 -12.33 8.32 0.77
CA LEU A 35 -12.24 7.48 1.96
C LEU A 35 -11.72 8.28 3.16
N LEU A 36 -10.60 8.98 3.01
CA LEU A 36 -10.01 9.78 4.08
C LEU A 36 -10.96 10.89 4.57
N ARG A 37 -11.65 11.57 3.63
CA ARG A 37 -12.64 12.60 3.99
C ARG A 37 -13.84 12.05 4.77
N ARG A 38 -14.28 10.82 4.47
CA ARG A 38 -15.46 10.22 5.10
C ARG A 38 -15.16 9.46 6.39
N GLN A 39 -14.02 8.78 6.48
CA GLN A 39 -13.72 7.81 7.54
C GLN A 39 -12.43 8.11 8.32
N GLY A 40 -11.68 9.15 7.95
CA GLY A 40 -10.42 9.49 8.61
C GLY A 40 -9.40 8.33 8.55
N ALA A 41 -8.68 8.13 9.65
CA ALA A 41 -7.64 7.09 9.78
C ALA A 41 -8.19 5.67 10.06
N GLY A 42 -9.46 5.41 9.78
CA GLY A 42 -10.11 4.12 10.01
C GLY A 42 -9.61 3.00 9.08
N ARG A 43 -9.82 1.75 9.49
CA ARG A 43 -9.56 0.57 8.66
C ARG A 43 -10.72 0.34 7.69
N HIS A 44 -10.40 0.09 6.42
CA HIS A 44 -11.39 -0.21 5.39
C HIS A 44 -11.09 -1.57 4.74
N ALA A 45 -12.10 -2.42 4.60
CA ALA A 45 -11.95 -3.70 3.91
C ALA A 45 -11.76 -3.48 2.41
N CYS A 46 -10.75 -4.12 1.80
CA CYS A 46 -10.47 -3.99 0.37
C CYS A 46 -10.12 -5.37 -0.19
N CYS A 47 -10.72 -5.72 -1.33
CA CYS A 47 -10.39 -6.92 -2.08
C CYS A 47 -9.99 -6.50 -3.49
N ALA A 48 -8.69 -6.28 -3.68
CA ALA A 48 -8.11 -5.86 -4.95
C ALA A 48 -6.95 -6.81 -5.29
N PRO A 49 -7.19 -7.89 -6.08
CA PRO A 49 -6.11 -8.75 -6.54
C PRO A 49 -5.26 -7.99 -7.57
N LEU A 50 -3.94 -8.06 -7.42
CA LEU A 50 -2.98 -7.44 -8.33
C LEU A 50 -1.88 -8.44 -8.68
N GLN A 51 -1.41 -8.39 -9.93
CA GLN A 51 -0.28 -9.17 -10.40
C GLN A 51 1.04 -8.40 -10.28
N ARG A 52 2.15 -9.12 -10.27
CA ARG A 52 3.48 -8.50 -10.27
C ARG A 52 3.66 -7.65 -11.53
N GLY A 53 3.98 -6.36 -11.34
CA GLY A 53 4.16 -5.40 -12.43
C GLY A 53 2.88 -4.67 -12.84
N GLU A 54 1.73 -5.06 -12.28
CA GLU A 54 0.47 -4.33 -12.46
C GLU A 54 0.50 -2.99 -11.71
N GLU A 55 -0.07 -1.96 -12.33
CA GLU A 55 -0.14 -0.64 -11.72
C GLU A 55 -1.16 -0.61 -10.57
N MET A 56 -0.64 -0.45 -9.35
CA MET A 56 -1.44 -0.29 -8.14
C MET A 56 -2.04 1.11 -7.99
N GLY A 57 -1.35 2.10 -8.55
CA GLY A 57 -1.60 3.52 -8.33
C GLY A 57 -0.33 4.35 -8.37
N TRP A 58 -0.46 5.62 -8.03
CA TRP A 58 0.65 6.57 -8.07
C TRP A 58 0.57 7.57 -6.92
N PHE A 59 1.70 8.18 -6.61
CA PHE A 59 1.72 9.41 -5.83
C PHE A 59 1.66 10.60 -6.76
N GLU A 60 0.95 11.64 -6.33
CA GLU A 60 0.84 12.86 -7.13
C GLU A 60 2.17 13.63 -7.22
N HIS A 61 3.14 13.36 -6.33
CA HIS A 61 4.49 13.94 -6.30
C HIS A 61 5.51 12.91 -5.76
N GLY A 62 6.81 13.28 -5.69
CA GLY A 62 7.87 12.44 -5.14
C GLY A 62 7.53 11.84 -3.77
N SER A 63 7.87 10.57 -3.57
CA SER A 63 7.39 9.78 -2.43
C SER A 63 8.26 8.56 -2.17
N THR A 64 7.99 7.88 -1.05
CA THR A 64 8.64 6.62 -0.67
C THR A 64 7.58 5.60 -0.28
N ILE A 65 7.73 4.34 -0.73
CA ILE A 65 6.96 3.21 -0.20
C ILE A 65 7.92 2.39 0.66
N LEU A 66 7.58 2.22 1.94
CA LEU A 66 8.24 1.23 2.79
C LEU A 66 7.50 -0.09 2.68
N VAL A 67 8.25 -1.18 2.51
CA VAL A 67 7.71 -2.53 2.41
C VAL A 67 8.21 -3.34 3.60
N PHE A 68 7.30 -3.86 4.41
CA PHE A 68 7.62 -4.78 5.49
C PHE A 68 7.17 -6.18 5.12
N LEU A 69 8.10 -7.12 5.26
CA LEU A 69 7.89 -8.54 5.11
C LEU A 69 8.11 -9.21 6.46
N PRO A 70 7.44 -10.34 6.74
CA PRO A 70 7.79 -11.17 7.88
C PRO A 70 9.25 -11.65 7.75
N PRO A 71 9.89 -12.00 8.88
CA PRO A 71 11.25 -12.51 8.87
C PRO A 71 11.36 -13.71 7.92
N MET A 72 12.32 -13.66 7.00
CA MET A 72 12.64 -14.80 6.15
C MET A 72 13.30 -15.86 7.02
N GLN A 73 12.70 -17.05 7.10
CA GLN A 73 13.16 -18.13 7.97
C GLN A 73 14.53 -18.71 7.55
N HIS A 74 15.04 -18.32 6.37
CA HIS A 74 16.41 -18.57 5.93
C HIS A 74 16.98 -17.29 5.27
N TRP A 75 17.93 -16.62 5.91
CA TRP A 75 18.81 -15.68 5.21
C TRP A 75 20.06 -16.49 4.84
N PRO A 76 20.40 -16.66 3.54
CA PRO A 76 21.66 -17.30 3.19
C PRO A 76 22.80 -16.43 3.71
N ASN A 77 23.63 -17.00 4.59
CA ASN A 77 24.92 -16.44 4.98
C ASN A 77 25.83 -16.27 3.76
#